data_AF-A0A1B8Y2V3-F1
#
_entry.id   AF-A0A1B8Y2V3-F1
#
_cell.length_a   1.000
_cell.length_b   1.000
_cell.length_c   1.000
_cell.angle_alpha   90.00
_cell.angle_beta   90.00
_cell.angle_gamma   90.00
#
_symmetry.space_group_name_H-M   'P 1'
#
loop_
_entity.id
_entity.type
_entity.pdbx_description
1 polymer ?
#
loop_
_entity_poly.entity_id
_entity_poly.type
_entity_poly.pdbx_seq_one_letter_code
_entity_poly.pdbx_strand_id
1 'polypeptide(L)'
;AGKRQKGIARITGLDPAEPLFQNTPPEVRLDTSDAALVDVIHTDAGPFLPDLGLGMSQVIGHLDFFPNGGVHMPGCPQNMPEMSNASVDDLLSEVSDFITCNHMSAPKYYTQSITRPSTFVSFPCANWETYESARCMTCPSAGCPIMGHYADTYTGITSSSQVFYLSTQ
;
A
#
# COMPACT_ATOMS: atom_id res chain seq x y z
N ALA A 1 -14.98 10.28 4.30
CA ALA A 1 -16.04 10.85 3.44
C ALA A 1 -17.12 9.82 3.15
N GLY A 2 -16.74 8.60 2.73
CA GLY A 2 -17.63 7.46 2.48
C GLY A 2 -18.69 7.23 3.55
N LYS A 3 -18.29 7.08 4.83
CA LYS A 3 -19.22 6.98 5.97
C LYS A 3 -20.36 8.01 6.02
N ARG A 4 -20.15 9.22 5.49
CA ARG A 4 -21.14 10.31 5.50
C ARG A 4 -21.97 10.39 4.22
N GLN A 5 -21.55 9.71 3.15
CA GLN A 5 -22.17 9.75 1.84
C GLN A 5 -22.45 8.33 1.35
N LYS A 6 -23.72 7.93 1.33
CA LYS A 6 -24.09 6.62 0.79
C LYS A 6 -23.87 6.57 -0.72
N GLY A 7 -23.52 5.39 -1.22
CA GLY A 7 -23.39 5.12 -2.66
C GLY A 7 -22.09 5.60 -3.30
N ILE A 8 -21.04 5.86 -2.51
CA ILE A 8 -19.70 6.04 -3.07
C ILE A 8 -19.28 4.73 -3.75
N ALA A 9 -18.98 4.81 -5.04
CA ALA A 9 -18.63 3.63 -5.83
C ALA A 9 -17.25 3.08 -5.46
N ARG A 10 -16.27 3.95 -5.24
CA ARG A 10 -14.89 3.55 -4.99
C ARG A 10 -14.16 4.55 -4.08
N ILE A 11 -13.33 4.04 -3.18
CA ILE A 11 -12.31 4.79 -2.46
C ILE A 11 -10.99 4.03 -2.61
N THR A 12 -9.92 4.74 -2.97
CA THR A 12 -8.56 4.18 -2.94
C THR A 12 -7.80 4.76 -1.76
N GLY A 13 -7.29 3.90 -0.87
CA GLY A 13 -6.37 4.27 0.21
C GLY A 13 -4.92 4.19 -0.28
N LEU A 14 -4.19 5.30 -0.28
CA LEU A 14 -2.78 5.34 -0.65
C LEU A 14 -1.96 5.46 0.62
N ASP A 15 -1.42 4.33 1.06
CA ASP A 15 -0.69 4.12 2.30
C ASP A 15 -1.33 4.80 3.52
N PRO A 16 -2.55 4.39 3.93
CA PRO A 16 -3.28 5.05 5.01
C PRO A 16 -2.47 5.09 6.30
N ALA A 17 -2.40 6.26 6.95
CA ALA A 17 -1.49 6.46 8.08
C ALA A 17 -1.78 5.52 9.27
N GLU A 18 -0.75 4.92 9.86
CA GLU A 18 -0.84 4.15 11.11
C GLU A 18 -1.18 5.06 12.31
N PRO A 19 -0.41 6.13 12.59
CA PRO A 19 -0.53 6.85 13.85
C PRO A 19 -1.93 7.40 14.03
N LEU A 20 -2.53 7.13 15.20
CA LEU A 20 -3.88 7.55 15.59
C LEU A 20 -5.05 6.86 14.88
N PHE A 21 -4.81 5.98 13.90
CA PHE A 21 -5.88 5.32 13.12
C PHE A 21 -5.84 3.80 13.17
N GLN A 22 -4.66 3.17 13.12
CA GLN A 22 -4.56 1.71 13.14
C GLN A 22 -5.19 1.15 14.43
N ASN A 23 -5.92 0.03 14.29
CA ASN A 23 -6.67 -0.64 15.35
C ASN A 23 -7.80 0.18 15.99
N THR A 24 -8.10 1.37 15.47
CA THR A 24 -9.31 2.10 15.87
C THR A 24 -10.56 1.44 15.27
N PRO A 25 -11.74 1.70 15.85
CA PRO A 25 -13.01 1.25 15.26
C PRO A 25 -13.19 1.78 13.81
N PRO A 26 -13.89 1.03 12.93
CA PRO A 26 -14.19 1.46 11.56
C PRO A 26 -14.77 2.88 11.45
N GLU A 27 -15.38 3.37 12.52
CA GLU A 27 -15.92 4.71 12.59
C GLU A 27 -14.90 5.85 12.47
N VAL A 28 -13.63 5.57 12.75
CA VAL A 28 -12.53 6.54 12.90
C VAL A 28 -11.51 6.44 11.76
N ARG A 29 -11.42 5.30 11.09
CA ARG A 29 -10.46 5.02 10.01
C ARG A 29 -11.18 4.71 8.70
N LEU A 30 -10.40 4.52 7.63
CA LEU A 30 -10.91 3.93 6.39
C LEU A 30 -11.29 2.46 6.64
N ASP A 31 -12.39 2.04 6.04
CA ASP A 31 -12.93 0.69 6.17
C ASP A 31 -13.72 0.28 4.91
N THR A 32 -13.86 -1.02 4.67
CA THR A 32 -14.63 -1.56 3.53
C THR A 32 -16.05 -1.01 3.44
N SER A 33 -16.68 -0.69 4.59
CA SER A 33 -18.02 -0.12 4.64
C SER A 33 -18.15 1.30 4.07
N ASP A 34 -17.05 2.00 3.80
CA ASP A 34 -17.05 3.39 3.31
C ASP A 34 -17.44 3.53 1.82
N ALA A 35 -17.31 2.48 1.01
CA ALA A 35 -17.63 2.50 -0.42
C ALA A 35 -17.98 1.10 -0.96
N ALA A 36 -18.57 1.03 -2.14
CA ALA A 36 -18.84 -0.27 -2.80
C ALA A 36 -17.55 -1.03 -3.15
N LEU A 37 -16.45 -0.30 -3.38
CA LEU A 37 -15.09 -0.83 -3.48
C LEU A 37 -14.16 0.06 -2.66
N VAL A 38 -13.31 -0.58 -1.88
CA VAL A 38 -12.19 0.06 -1.18
C VAL A 38 -10.94 -0.72 -1.56
N ASP A 39 -10.01 -0.09 -2.26
CA ASP A 39 -8.73 -0.67 -2.64
C ASP A 39 -7.59 0.09 -1.98
N VAL A 40 -6.64 -0.62 -1.36
CA VAL A 40 -5.60 0.00 -0.54
C VAL A 40 -4.22 -0.44 -1.02
N ILE A 41 -3.29 0.51 -1.11
CA ILE A 41 -1.89 0.27 -1.45
C ILE A 41 -1.05 0.56 -0.21
N HIS A 42 -0.35 -0.45 0.30
CA HIS A 42 0.54 -0.36 1.46
C HIS A 42 1.98 -0.30 0.99
N THR A 43 2.70 0.78 1.33
CA THR A 43 4.10 0.97 0.93
C THR A 43 5.03 1.30 2.08
N ASP A 44 4.50 1.63 3.26
CA ASP A 44 5.28 1.93 4.46
C ASP A 44 4.66 1.31 5.72
N ALA A 45 4.19 0.06 5.58
CA ALA A 45 3.46 -0.68 6.60
C ALA A 45 4.34 -1.28 7.72
N GLY A 46 5.55 -0.74 7.92
CA GLY A 46 6.36 -1.04 9.10
C GLY A 46 5.76 -0.39 10.35
N PRO A 47 6.00 -0.91 11.56
CA PRO A 47 5.58 -0.24 12.79
C PRO A 47 6.13 1.19 12.88
N PHE A 48 5.29 2.17 13.23
CA PHE A 48 5.71 3.55 13.44
C PHE A 48 6.85 3.69 14.46
N LEU A 49 6.84 2.86 15.50
CA LEU A 49 7.97 2.72 16.42
C LEU A 49 8.37 1.25 16.52
N PRO A 50 9.66 0.88 16.35
CA PRO A 50 10.82 1.76 16.19
C PRO A 50 11.15 2.15 14.73
N ASP A 51 10.44 1.61 13.74
CA ASP A 51 10.89 1.62 12.33
C ASP A 51 10.51 2.89 11.56
N LEU A 52 9.72 3.78 12.17
CA LEU A 52 9.21 5.03 11.58
C LEU A 52 8.33 4.82 10.33
N GLY A 53 7.75 3.63 10.17
CA GLY A 53 6.73 3.38 9.15
C GLY A 53 5.48 4.23 9.38
N LEU A 54 5.11 5.03 8.39
CA LEU A 54 3.99 5.95 8.50
C LEU A 54 2.65 5.29 8.13
N GLY A 55 2.69 4.24 7.31
CA GLY A 55 1.52 3.52 6.81
C GLY A 55 1.06 2.40 7.75
N MET A 56 -0.24 2.11 7.75
CA MET A 56 -0.79 1.00 8.53
C MET A 56 -0.55 -0.34 7.84
N SER A 57 -0.27 -1.38 8.62
CA SER A 57 -0.24 -2.79 8.17
C SER A 57 -1.60 -3.47 8.25
N GLN A 58 -2.55 -2.84 8.95
CA GLN A 58 -3.91 -3.32 9.05
C GLN A 58 -4.58 -3.39 7.67
N VAL A 59 -5.10 -4.58 7.34
CA VAL A 59 -5.93 -4.82 6.15
C VAL A 59 -7.29 -4.15 6.36
N ILE A 60 -7.62 -3.18 5.52
CA ILE A 60 -8.79 -2.30 5.68
C ILE A 60 -9.57 -2.10 4.37
N GLY A 61 -9.08 -2.63 3.25
CA GLY A 61 -9.75 -2.64 1.96
C GLY A 61 -10.54 -3.93 1.70
N HIS A 62 -11.25 -3.92 0.58
CA HIS A 62 -11.70 -5.14 -0.07
C HIS A 62 -10.50 -5.80 -0.77
N LEU A 63 -9.64 -4.97 -1.37
CA LEU A 63 -8.39 -5.36 -2.02
C LEU A 63 -7.25 -4.60 -1.36
N ASP A 64 -6.32 -5.30 -0.71
CA ASP A 64 -5.17 -4.71 -0.03
C ASP A 64 -3.90 -5.19 -0.73
N PHE A 65 -3.17 -4.26 -1.34
CA PHE A 65 -1.98 -4.52 -2.15
C PHE A 65 -0.72 -4.15 -1.36
N PHE A 66 0.22 -5.09 -1.30
CA PHE A 66 1.51 -4.94 -0.63
C PHE A 66 2.65 -5.09 -1.66
N PRO A 67 2.88 -4.07 -2.52
CA PRO A 67 4.03 -4.07 -3.42
C PRO A 67 5.34 -4.20 -2.62
N ASN A 68 6.25 -5.06 -3.07
CA ASN A 68 7.55 -5.29 -2.43
C ASN A 68 7.44 -5.68 -0.94
N GLY A 69 6.36 -6.35 -0.56
CA GLY A 69 6.06 -6.72 0.83
C GLY A 69 5.41 -5.60 1.65
N GLY A 70 5.31 -4.39 1.10
CA GLY A 70 4.56 -3.27 1.65
C GLY A 70 5.28 -2.45 2.72
N VAL A 71 6.55 -2.74 3.01
CA VAL A 71 7.34 -2.05 4.05
C VAL A 71 8.50 -1.26 3.46
N HIS A 72 9.31 -1.89 2.62
CA HIS A 72 10.55 -1.30 2.09
C HIS A 72 10.49 -1.22 0.57
N MET A 73 10.36 0.00 0.04
CA MET A 73 10.20 0.21 -1.38
C MET A 73 11.56 0.33 -2.09
N PRO A 74 11.72 -0.27 -3.28
CA PRO A 74 12.90 -0.08 -4.11
C PRO A 74 13.18 1.41 -4.35
N GLY A 75 14.44 1.80 -4.16
CA GLY A 75 14.89 3.18 -4.33
C GLY A 75 14.70 4.09 -3.11
N CYS A 76 14.10 3.61 -2.01
CA CYS A 76 14.00 4.37 -0.77
C CYS A 76 15.16 4.05 0.20
N PRO A 77 15.65 5.05 0.96
CA PRO A 77 16.64 4.83 2.01
C PRO A 77 16.08 3.90 3.10
N GLN A 78 16.89 2.94 3.56
CA GLN A 78 16.48 1.98 4.60
C GLN A 78 17.18 2.19 5.94
N ASN A 79 18.22 3.03 5.96
CA ASN A 79 18.96 3.35 7.16
C ASN A 79 18.95 4.86 7.35
N MET A 80 18.97 5.30 8.62
CA MET A 80 19.18 6.71 8.95
C MET A 80 20.46 7.22 8.28
N PRO A 81 20.43 8.41 7.66
CA PRO A 81 21.61 9.01 7.10
C PRO A 81 22.68 9.24 8.18
N GLU A 82 23.93 8.91 7.86
CA GLU A 82 25.05 9.20 8.75
C GLU A 82 25.26 10.71 8.84
N MET A 83 25.59 11.20 10.04
CA MET A 83 25.91 12.61 10.27
C MET A 83 27.28 12.91 9.66
N SER A 84 27.29 13.11 8.35
CA SER A 84 28.46 13.40 7.53
C SER A 84 28.81 14.89 7.57
N ASN A 85 29.89 15.30 6.89
CA ASN A 85 30.25 16.72 6.68
C ASN A 85 29.27 17.47 5.74
N ALA A 86 28.06 16.93 5.52
CA ALA A 86 27.01 17.54 4.73
C ALA A 86 26.49 18.82 5.39
N SER A 87 25.89 19.69 4.58
CA SER A 87 25.23 20.87 5.12
C SER A 87 24.01 20.46 5.96
N VAL A 88 23.59 21.34 6.87
CA VAL A 88 22.36 21.11 7.64
C VAL A 88 21.13 20.93 6.75
N ASP A 89 21.07 21.62 5.60
CA ASP A 89 19.96 21.49 4.65
C ASP A 89 19.96 20.11 3.97
N ASP A 90 21.13 19.61 3.58
CA ASP A 90 21.28 18.28 3.00
C ASP A 90 20.88 17.20 4.01
N LEU A 91 21.35 17.31 5.26
CA LEU A 91 20.99 16.36 6.33
C LEU A 91 19.48 16.35 6.62
N LEU A 92 18.83 17.53 6.64
CA LEU A 92 17.38 17.62 6.83
C LEU A 92 16.63 16.97 5.66
N SER A 93 17.11 17.15 4.43
CA SER A 93 16.55 16.49 3.25
C SER A 93 16.69 14.97 3.34
N GLU A 94 17.87 14.46 3.68
CA GLU A 94 18.13 13.03 3.79
C GLU A 94 17.28 12.36 4.89
N VAL A 95 17.12 13.02 6.05
CA VAL A 95 16.25 12.54 7.13
C VAL A 95 14.78 12.55 6.68
N SER A 96 14.34 13.61 6.00
CA SER A 96 12.99 13.69 5.44
C SER A 96 12.73 12.57 4.43
N ASP A 97 13.68 12.30 3.53
CA ASP A 97 13.57 11.25 2.52
C ASP A 97 13.54 9.86 3.16
N PHE A 98 14.37 9.63 4.17
CA PHE A 98 14.35 8.39 4.96
C PHE A 98 12.96 8.14 5.58
N ILE A 99 12.31 9.17 6.12
CA ILE A 99 10.99 9.04 6.76
C ILE A 99 9.85 8.91 5.75
N THR A 100 9.92 9.61 4.62
CA THR A 100 8.74 9.81 3.75
C THR A 100 8.78 9.03 2.44
N CYS A 101 9.93 8.51 2.00
CA CYS A 101 10.05 7.92 0.67
C CYS A 101 9.16 6.69 0.47
N ASN A 102 9.16 5.76 1.43
CA ASN A 102 8.31 4.56 1.38
C ASN A 102 6.84 4.97 1.33
N HIS A 103 6.40 5.86 2.23
CA HIS A 103 5.03 6.37 2.30
C HIS A 103 4.57 7.01 0.99
N MET A 104 5.44 7.82 0.36
CA MET A 104 5.17 8.49 -0.91
C MET A 104 5.25 7.57 -2.13
N SER A 105 5.59 6.29 -1.97
CA SER A 105 5.59 5.32 -3.07
C SER A 105 4.18 4.91 -3.50
N ALA A 106 3.20 4.86 -2.59
CA ALA A 106 1.81 4.56 -2.94
C ALA A 106 1.22 5.51 -4.01
N PRO A 107 1.26 6.85 -3.85
CA PRO A 107 0.80 7.76 -4.91
C PRO A 107 1.65 7.71 -6.18
N LYS A 108 2.96 7.42 -6.09
CA LYS A 108 3.81 7.21 -7.27
C LYS A 108 3.36 5.99 -8.07
N TYR A 109 3.16 4.84 -7.43
CA TYR A 109 2.69 3.63 -8.09
C TYR A 109 1.28 3.78 -8.64
N TYR A 110 0.37 4.42 -7.89
CA TYR A 110 -0.97 4.71 -8.41
C TYR A 110 -0.90 5.54 -9.69
N THR A 111 -0.11 6.61 -9.71
CA THR A 111 0.07 7.45 -10.91
C THR A 111 0.65 6.65 -12.09
N GLN A 112 1.64 5.81 -11.85
CA GLN A 112 2.23 4.95 -12.89
C GLN A 112 1.23 3.93 -13.44
N SER A 113 0.39 3.34 -12.57
CA SER A 113 -0.59 2.32 -12.96
C SER A 113 -1.61 2.80 -14.01
N ILE A 114 -1.86 4.12 -14.07
CA ILE A 114 -2.75 4.73 -15.08
C ILE A 114 -2.23 4.47 -16.50
N THR A 115 -0.91 4.57 -16.69
CA THR A 115 -0.26 4.47 -18.01
C THR A 115 0.44 3.14 -18.25
N ARG A 116 0.75 2.39 -17.18
CA ARG A 116 1.47 1.11 -17.23
C ARG A 116 0.76 0.02 -16.41
N PRO A 117 -0.51 -0.30 -16.68
CA PRO A 117 -1.27 -1.25 -15.86
C PRO A 117 -0.62 -2.65 -15.79
N SER A 118 0.01 -3.11 -16.88
CA SER A 118 0.62 -4.44 -16.95
C SER A 118 1.80 -4.65 -15.98
N THR A 119 2.39 -3.58 -15.42
CA THR A 119 3.48 -3.68 -14.44
C THR A 119 2.97 -3.90 -13.01
N PHE A 120 1.65 -3.84 -12.80
CA PHE A 120 1.04 -3.88 -11.47
C PHE A 120 0.10 -5.09 -11.28
N VAL A 121 0.31 -6.15 -12.06
CA VAL A 121 -0.42 -7.41 -11.87
C VAL A 121 -0.06 -8.00 -10.51
N SER A 122 -1.08 -8.23 -9.69
CA SER A 122 -0.92 -8.60 -8.29
C SER A 122 -1.49 -9.98 -8.00
N PHE A 123 -0.81 -10.74 -7.15
CA PHE A 123 -1.12 -12.15 -6.91
C PHE A 123 -1.64 -12.35 -5.49
N PRO A 124 -2.75 -13.07 -5.30
CA PRO A 124 -3.20 -13.44 -3.96
C PRO A 124 -2.19 -14.41 -3.37
N CYS A 125 -1.72 -14.13 -2.15
CA CYS A 125 -0.76 -14.99 -1.47
C CYS A 125 -0.93 -14.88 0.04
N ALA A 126 -0.48 -15.91 0.76
CA ALA A 126 -0.63 -15.96 2.21
C ALA A 126 0.25 -14.92 2.93
N ASN A 127 1.45 -14.65 2.39
CA ASN A 127 2.41 -13.68 2.91
C ASN A 127 3.47 -13.35 1.85
N TRP A 128 4.29 -12.34 2.13
CA TRP A 128 5.37 -11.89 1.26
C TRP A 128 6.41 -12.99 0.98
N GLU A 129 6.86 -13.74 1.99
CA GLU A 129 7.87 -14.80 1.82
C GLU A 129 7.43 -15.90 0.83
N THR A 130 6.15 -16.27 0.88
CA THR A 130 5.57 -17.24 -0.06
C THR A 130 5.49 -16.67 -1.47
N TYR A 131 5.20 -15.37 -1.60
CA TYR A 131 5.22 -14.67 -2.89
C TYR A 131 6.65 -14.60 -3.45
N GLU A 132 7.63 -14.19 -2.65
CA GLU A 132 9.03 -14.03 -3.03
C GLU A 132 9.67 -15.36 -3.46
N SER A 133 9.28 -16.47 -2.83
CA SER A 133 9.65 -17.82 -3.26
C SER A 133 8.90 -18.35 -4.50
N ALA A 134 8.19 -17.47 -5.22
CA ALA A 134 7.47 -17.73 -6.45
C ALA A 134 6.34 -18.78 -6.36
N ARG A 135 5.73 -18.95 -5.18
CA ARG A 135 4.71 -19.99 -4.95
C ARG A 135 3.27 -19.55 -5.26
N CYS A 136 3.04 -18.28 -5.56
CA CYS A 136 1.72 -17.70 -5.81
C CYS A 136 1.55 -17.12 -7.22
N MET A 137 2.36 -17.54 -8.20
CA MET A 137 2.47 -16.91 -9.54
C MET A 137 1.32 -17.22 -10.51
N THR A 138 0.20 -17.73 -10.03
CA THR A 138 -0.97 -18.08 -10.84
C THR A 138 -2.18 -17.25 -10.43
N CYS A 139 -2.85 -16.67 -11.42
CA CYS A 139 -4.10 -15.95 -11.17
C CYS A 139 -5.25 -16.91 -10.83
N PRO A 140 -6.17 -16.52 -9.93
CA PRO A 140 -7.46 -17.17 -9.79
C PRO A 140 -8.26 -17.18 -11.10
N SER A 141 -9.36 -17.94 -11.12
CA SER A 141 -10.31 -17.96 -12.25
C SER A 141 -10.88 -16.57 -12.59
N ALA A 142 -10.99 -15.69 -11.60
CA ALA A 142 -11.40 -14.29 -11.77
C ALA A 142 -10.31 -13.38 -12.38
N GLY A 143 -9.14 -13.92 -12.71
CA GLY A 143 -7.95 -13.15 -13.10
C GLY A 143 -7.15 -12.64 -11.90
N CYS A 144 -6.07 -11.91 -12.19
CA CYS A 144 -5.31 -11.17 -11.17
C CYS A 144 -5.79 -9.72 -11.16
N PRO A 145 -5.99 -9.10 -9.99
CA PRO A 145 -6.21 -7.67 -9.93
C PRO A 145 -4.96 -6.90 -10.35
N ILE A 146 -5.18 -5.72 -10.92
CA ILE A 146 -4.13 -4.75 -11.23
C ILE A 146 -4.13 -3.72 -10.11
N MET A 147 -3.03 -3.61 -9.36
CA MET A 147 -2.90 -2.59 -8.31
C MET A 147 -3.02 -1.19 -8.91
N GLY A 148 -3.76 -0.30 -8.23
CA GLY A 148 -3.92 1.09 -8.62
C GLY A 148 -5.14 1.34 -9.48
N HIS A 149 -5.00 2.15 -10.55
CA HIS A 149 -6.12 2.74 -11.27
C HIS A 149 -7.15 1.71 -11.77
N TYR A 150 -6.72 0.53 -12.21
CA TYR A 150 -7.57 -0.50 -12.80
C TYR A 150 -8.00 -1.60 -11.81
N ALA A 151 -7.83 -1.41 -10.50
CA ALA A 151 -8.24 -2.38 -9.48
C ALA A 151 -9.75 -2.70 -9.53
N ASP A 152 -10.57 -1.75 -9.98
CA ASP A 152 -12.02 -1.87 -10.14
C ASP A 152 -12.46 -2.76 -11.32
N THR A 153 -11.54 -3.15 -12.20
CA THR A 153 -11.81 -4.14 -13.25
C THR A 153 -11.79 -5.58 -12.73
N TYR A 154 -11.31 -5.79 -11.50
CA TYR A 154 -11.24 -7.12 -10.90
C TYR A 154 -12.64 -7.63 -10.53
N THR A 155 -13.00 -8.81 -11.02
CA THR A 155 -14.33 -9.40 -10.81
C THR A 155 -14.41 -10.34 -9.61
N GLY A 156 -13.26 -10.65 -8.99
CA GLY A 156 -13.16 -11.56 -7.85
C GLY A 156 -13.26 -10.88 -6.48
N ILE A 157 -13.88 -9.71 -6.40
CA ILE A 157 -14.08 -8.96 -5.15
C ILE A 157 -15.05 -9.74 -4.25
N THR A 158 -14.69 -9.91 -2.98
CA THR A 158 -15.55 -10.56 -1.97
C THR A 158 -15.95 -9.58 -0.87
N SER A 159 -16.87 -10.00 0.02
CA SER A 159 -17.22 -9.23 1.22
C SER A 159 -16.11 -9.22 2.28
N SER A 160 -15.14 -10.13 2.16
CA SER A 160 -13.97 -10.22 3.03
C SER A 160 -12.78 -9.54 2.36
N SER A 161 -11.87 -8.98 3.17
CA SER A 161 -10.64 -8.40 2.65
C SER A 161 -9.74 -9.46 2.01
N GLN A 162 -9.10 -9.11 0.91
CA GLN A 162 -8.21 -9.96 0.13
C GLN A 162 -6.84 -9.29 0.02
N VAL A 163 -5.78 -10.05 0.30
CA VAL A 163 -4.39 -9.57 0.28
C VAL A 163 -3.70 -10.00 -1.00
N PHE A 164 -3.01 -9.05 -1.65
CA PHE A 164 -2.28 -9.26 -2.89
C PHE A 164 -0.84 -8.73 -2.79
N TYR A 165 0.07 -9.44 -3.43
CA TYR A 165 1.49 -9.08 -3.50
C TYR A 165 1.95 -8.94 -4.95
N LEU A 166 2.93 -8.08 -5.14
CA LEU A 166 3.59 -7.81 -6.42
C LEU A 166 4.98 -7.24 -6.15
N SER A 167 5.86 -7.25 -7.15
CA SER A 167 7.14 -6.54 -7.11
C SER A 167 7.08 -5.38 -8.10
N THR A 168 7.66 -4.24 -7.73
CA THR A 168 7.81 -3.07 -8.61
C THR A 168 9.30 -2.77 -8.81
N GLN A 169 9.64 -1.99 -9.83
CA GLN A 169 11.00 -1.49 -10.05
C GLN A 169 11.12 -0.03 -9.61
#